data_AF-A0A1M6UQN6-F1
#
_entry.id   AF-A0A1M6UQN6-F1
#
_cell.length_a   1.000
_cell.length_b   1.000
_cell.length_c   1.000
_cell.angle_alpha   90.00
_cell.angle_beta   90.00
_cell.angle_gamma   90.00
#
_symmetry.space_group_name_H-M   'P 1'
#
loop_
_entity.id
_entity.type
_entity.pdbx_description
1 polymer ?
#
loop_
_entity_poly.entity_id
_entity_poly.type
_entity_poly.pdbx_seq_one_letter_code
_entity_poly.pdbx_strand_id
1 'polypeptide(L)'
;MNNVITHSIISEQIDLIPEKINALVSTITMKNGKKSKILTVFDNYCVDFEAIEIGVRRGLEFMDDVDSVASELFSVSENGMRSSRIYYRETKNTSIYKTN
;
A
#
# COMPACT_ATOMS: atom_id res chain seq x y z
N MET A 1 -16.58 -38.49 43.87
CA MET A 1 -16.01 -37.18 43.49
C MET A 1 -14.50 -37.31 43.55
N ASN A 2 -13.79 -37.02 42.46
CA ASN A 2 -12.44 -36.44 42.47
C ASN A 2 -11.95 -36.10 41.05
N ASN A 3 -11.77 -34.78 40.87
CA ASN A 3 -10.80 -34.03 40.08
C ASN A 3 -10.58 -34.39 38.60
N VAL A 4 -11.39 -33.75 37.75
CA VAL A 4 -11.01 -33.42 36.38
C VAL A 4 -9.94 -32.33 36.45
N ILE A 5 -8.70 -32.67 36.06
CA ILE A 5 -7.64 -31.68 35.85
C ILE A 5 -7.85 -31.07 34.47
N THR A 6 -8.48 -29.90 34.42
CA THR A 6 -8.53 -29.08 33.21
C THR A 6 -7.13 -28.54 32.95
N HIS A 7 -6.42 -29.13 31.98
CA HIS A 7 -5.23 -28.53 31.40
C HIS A 7 -5.68 -27.28 30.66
N SER A 8 -5.45 -26.10 31.24
CA SER A 8 -5.58 -24.85 30.49
C SER A 8 -4.46 -24.85 29.45
N ILE A 9 -4.79 -25.16 28.20
CA ILE A 9 -3.94 -24.82 27.08
C ILE A 9 -4.04 -23.30 26.96
N ILE A 10 -3.20 -22.59 27.72
CA ILE A 10 -2.91 -21.20 27.42
C ILE A 10 -2.10 -21.28 26.14
N SER A 11 -2.77 -21.14 25.00
CA SER A 11 -2.09 -20.87 23.74
C SER A 11 -1.29 -19.60 23.97
N GLU A 12 0.05 -19.71 24.04
CA GLU A 12 0.92 -18.55 23.99
C GLU A 12 0.53 -17.75 22.76
N GLN A 13 -0.03 -16.57 22.99
CA GLN A 13 -0.29 -15.61 21.93
C GLN A 13 1.09 -15.10 21.52
N ILE A 14 1.67 -15.72 20.50
CA ILE A 14 2.95 -15.28 19.95
C ILE A 14 2.65 -13.96 19.24
N ASP A 15 2.88 -12.85 19.93
CA ASP A 15 2.90 -11.52 19.34
C ASP A 15 4.09 -11.44 18.38
N LEU A 16 3.89 -11.92 17.15
CA LEU A 16 4.84 -11.75 16.05
C LEU A 16 4.85 -10.26 15.69
N ILE A 17 5.81 -9.52 16.24
CA ILE A 17 6.10 -8.17 15.79
C ILE A 17 6.63 -8.28 14.35
N PRO A 18 5.97 -7.68 13.36
CA PRO A 18 6.45 -7.74 11.99
C PRO A 18 7.81 -7.02 11.88
N GLU A 19 8.83 -7.73 11.41
CA GLU A 19 10.20 -7.20 11.22
C GLU A 19 10.25 -5.98 10.29
N LYS A 20 9.27 -5.90 9.37
CA LYS A 20 9.14 -4.85 8.37
C LYS A 20 7.66 -4.60 8.05
N ILE A 21 7.27 -3.34 8.04
CA ILE A 21 5.94 -2.89 7.61
C ILE A 21 6.11 -2.00 6.39
N ASN A 22 5.48 -2.38 5.28
CA ASN A 22 5.33 -1.50 4.13
C ASN A 22 3.94 -0.85 4.16
N ALA A 23 3.86 0.46 3.93
CA ALA A 23 2.60 1.19 3.89
C ALA A 23 2.61 2.24 2.77
N LEU A 24 1.51 2.35 2.03
CA LEU A 24 1.30 3.37 1.00
C LEU A 24 0.22 4.33 1.46
N VAL A 25 0.54 5.62 1.49
CA VAL A 25 -0.44 6.69 1.69
C VAL A 25 -0.68 7.37 0.35
N SER A 26 -1.88 7.23 -0.19
CA SER A 26 -2.28 7.83 -1.46
C SER A 26 -3.27 8.96 -1.24
N THR A 27 -2.98 10.13 -1.79
CA THR A 27 -3.94 11.23 -1.96
C THR A 27 -4.41 11.24 -3.41
N ILE A 28 -5.68 10.92 -3.61
CA ILE A 28 -6.34 10.86 -4.91
C ILE A 28 -7.15 12.14 -5.09
N THR A 29 -6.92 12.85 -6.19
CA THR A 29 -7.74 13.98 -6.60
C THR A 29 -8.59 13.55 -7.80
N MET A 30 -9.90 13.54 -7.60
CA MET A 30 -10.88 13.21 -8.62
C MET A 30 -11.09 14.40 -9.58
N LYS A 31 -11.59 14.15 -10.79
CA LYS A 31 -11.90 15.19 -11.79
C LYS A 31 -12.89 16.27 -11.33
N ASN A 32 -13.75 15.95 -10.36
CA ASN A 32 -14.68 16.90 -9.74
C ASN A 32 -14.06 17.69 -8.57
N GLY A 33 -12.74 17.61 -8.38
CA GLY A 33 -11.99 18.31 -7.34
C GLY A 33 -12.08 17.67 -5.95
N LYS A 34 -12.87 16.61 -5.77
CA LYS A 34 -12.90 15.87 -4.49
C LYS A 34 -11.56 15.18 -4.26
N LYS A 35 -11.13 15.18 -3.00
CA LYS A 35 -9.90 14.54 -2.57
C LYS A 35 -10.22 13.39 -1.63
N SER A 36 -9.57 12.26 -1.85
CA SER A 36 -9.63 11.09 -0.98
C SER A 36 -8.23 10.72 -0.52
N LYS A 37 -8.11 10.24 0.72
CA LYS A 37 -6.87 9.66 1.25
C LYS A 37 -7.09 8.18 1.50
N ILE A 38 -6.17 7.35 1.02
CA ILE A 38 -6.18 5.91 1.21
C ILE A 38 -4.87 5.54 1.89
N LEU A 39 -4.97 4.77 2.98
CA LEU A 39 -3.84 4.09 3.60
C LEU A 39 -3.93 2.61 3.24
N THR A 40 -2.89 2.10 2.58
CA THR A 40 -2.75 0.68 2.27
C THR A 40 -1.59 0.14 3.09
N VAL A 41 -1.84 -0.86 3.92
CA VAL A 41 -0.80 -1.61 4.64
C VAL A 41 -0.57 -2.92 3.89
N PHE A 42 0.66 -3.22 3.53
CA PHE A 42 1.00 -4.46 2.82
C PHE A 42 1.44 -5.52 3.83
N ASP A 43 0.68 -6.61 3.89
CA ASP A 43 1.04 -7.80 4.66
C ASP A 43 1.93 -8.74 3.81
N ASN A 44 3.05 -8.19 3.33
CA ASN A 44 3.94 -8.87 2.38
C ASN A 44 5.39 -8.73 2.88
N TYR A 45 5.75 -9.49 3.90
CA TYR A 45 7.10 -9.48 4.49
C TYR A 45 8.20 -9.85 3.48
N CYS A 46 7.87 -10.69 2.49
CA CYS A 46 8.81 -11.19 1.47
C CYS A 46 8.90 -10.32 0.21
N VAL A 47 8.16 -9.21 0.12
CA VAL A 47 8.17 -8.36 -1.07
C VAL A 47 9.10 -7.17 -0.86
N ASP A 48 10.00 -6.99 -1.82
CA ASP A 48 10.94 -5.88 -1.84
C ASP A 48 10.22 -4.54 -2.05
N PHE A 49 10.75 -3.51 -1.39
CA PHE A 49 10.20 -2.15 -1.45
C PHE A 49 10.10 -1.64 -2.89
N GLU A 50 11.11 -1.94 -3.71
CA GLU A 50 11.18 -1.56 -5.12
C GLU A 50 10.12 -2.27 -5.97
N ALA A 51 9.80 -3.53 -5.65
CA ALA A 51 8.75 -4.26 -6.35
C ALA A 51 7.37 -3.63 -6.07
N ILE A 52 7.11 -3.22 -4.82
CA ILE A 52 5.89 -2.49 -4.45
C ILE A 52 5.83 -1.15 -5.19
N GLU A 53 6.92 -0.40 -5.20
CA GLU A 53 7.00 0.89 -5.91
C GLU A 53 6.70 0.76 -7.41
N ILE A 54 7.29 -0.23 -8.09
CA ILE A 54 7.03 -0.51 -9.51
C ILE A 54 5.55 -0.89 -9.72
N GLY A 55 5.01 -1.76 -8.87
CA GLY A 55 3.60 -2.18 -8.94
C GLY A 55 2.64 -1.01 -8.79
N VAL A 56 2.91 -0.11 -7.82
CA VAL A 56 2.10 1.10 -7.61
C VAL A 56 2.18 2.02 -8.83
N ARG A 57 3.38 2.28 -9.37
CA ARG A 57 3.55 3.13 -10.57
C ARG A 57 2.73 2.59 -11.75
N ARG A 58 2.86 1.29 -12.05
CA ARG A 58 2.13 0.65 -13.14
C ARG A 58 0.62 0.65 -12.92
N GLY A 59 0.15 0.41 -11.69
CA GLY A 59 -1.29 0.45 -11.37
C GLY A 59 -1.93 1.81 -11.61
N LEU A 60 -1.18 2.90 -11.36
CA LEU A 60 -1.66 4.27 -11.57
C LEU A 60 -1.80 4.63 -13.06
N GLU A 61 -1.09 3.95 -13.97
CA GLU A 61 -1.17 4.19 -15.42
C GLU A 61 -2.54 3.83 -16.02
N PHE A 62 -3.34 3.01 -15.34
CA PHE A 62 -4.65 2.54 -15.80
C PHE A 62 -5.84 3.23 -15.12
N MET A 63 -5.61 4.33 -14.38
CA MET A 63 -6.67 5.05 -13.69
C MET A 63 -7.25 6.18 -14.54
N ASP A 64 -8.36 5.90 -15.24
CA ASP A 64 -9.00 6.86 -16.16
C ASP A 64 -9.90 7.90 -15.45
N ASP A 65 -10.31 7.64 -14.20
CA ASP A 65 -11.28 8.46 -13.46
C ASP A 65 -10.65 9.51 -12.53
N VAL A 66 -9.32 9.56 -12.45
CA VAL A 66 -8.58 10.43 -11.52
C VAL A 66 -7.82 11.52 -12.28
N ASP A 67 -7.77 12.73 -11.72
CA ASP A 67 -6.98 13.84 -12.30
C ASP A 67 -5.51 13.74 -11.87
N SER A 68 -5.27 13.41 -10.60
CA SER A 68 -3.93 13.12 -10.09
C SER A 68 -3.95 12.20 -8.88
N VAL A 69 -2.85 11.47 -8.70
CA VAL A 69 -2.60 10.66 -7.51
C VAL A 69 -1.19 10.98 -7.00
N ALA A 70 -1.10 11.42 -5.76
CA ALA A 70 0.16 11.58 -5.06
C ALA A 70 0.25 10.49 -3.98
N SER A 71 1.21 9.58 -4.11
CA SER A 71 1.42 8.51 -3.16
C SER A 71 2.78 8.60 -2.49
N GLU A 72 2.83 8.27 -1.21
CA GLU A 72 4.06 8.13 -0.44
C GLU A 72 4.12 6.71 0.10
N LEU A 73 5.12 5.95 -0.35
CA LEU A 73 5.38 4.59 0.08
C LEU A 73 6.42 4.65 1.21
N PHE A 74 6.13 3.96 2.30
CA PHE A 74 6.98 3.84 3.48
C PHE A 74 7.32 2.38 3.71
N SER A 75 8.55 2.12 4.15
CA SER A 75 8.99 0.86 4.72
C SER A 75 9.63 1.15 6.06
N VAL A 76 9.01 0.68 7.12
CA VAL A 76 9.51 0.80 8.49
C VAL A 76 10.03 -0.56 8.93
N SER A 77 11.25 -0.59 9.46
CA SER A 77 11.89 -1.79 10.00
C SER A 77 12.77 -1.40 11.19
N GLU A 78 13.34 -2.38 11.88
CA GLU A 78 14.32 -2.14 12.96
C GLU A 78 15.54 -1.33 12.48
N ASN A 79 15.90 -1.46 11.21
CA ASN A 79 17.03 -0.75 10.59
C ASN A 79 16.67 0.69 10.14
N GLY A 80 15.47 1.16 10.47
CA GLY A 80 15.00 2.51 10.16
C GLY A 80 13.88 2.55 9.12
N MET A 81 13.65 3.75 8.59
CA MET A 81 12.56 4.06 7.66
C MET A 81 13.10 4.43 6.28
N ARG A 82 12.59 3.75 5.24
CA ARG A 82 12.75 4.14 3.83
C ARG A 82 11.44 4.72 3.32
N SER A 83 11.51 5.76 2.49
CA SER A 83 10.35 6.28 1.79
C SER A 83 10.61 6.60 0.33
N SER A 84 9.56 6.56 -0.48
CA SER A 84 9.55 7.01 -1.87
C SER A 84 8.27 7.76 -2.18
N ARG A 85 8.37 8.76 -3.05
CA ARG A 85 7.23 9.55 -3.53
C ARG A 85 6.93 9.17 -4.97
N ILE A 86 5.68 8.79 -5.20
CA ILE A 86 5.17 8.39 -6.51
C ILE A 86 4.10 9.40 -6.88
N TYR A 87 4.32 10.14 -7.95
CA TYR A 87 3.36 11.11 -8.47
C TYR A 87 2.86 10.68 -9.84
N TYR A 88 1.55 10.51 -9.93
CA TYR A 88 0.84 10.34 -11.20
C TYR A 88 -0.03 11.57 -11.44
N ARG A 89 0.04 12.08 -12.66
CA ARG A 89 -0.86 13.12 -13.17
C ARG A 89 -1.41 12.61 -14.48
N GLU A 90 -2.72 12.72 -14.66
CA GLU A 90 -3.34 12.45 -15.96
C GLU A 90 -2.73 13.45 -16.95
N THR A 91 -1.78 13.00 -17.78
CA THR A 91 -1.39 13.73 -18.96
C THR A 91 -2.58 13.68 -19.89
N LYS A 92 -3.28 14.82 -20.08
CA LYS A 92 -4.26 14.96 -21.15
C LYS A 92 -3.60 14.52 -22.44
N ASN A 93 -3.95 13.33 -22.91
CA ASN A 93 -3.45 12.79 -24.16
C ASN A 93 -4.13 13.59 -25.28
N THR A 94 -3.57 14.76 -25.61
CA THR A 94 -4.02 15.58 -26.74
C THR A 94 -3.52 15.04 -28.08
N SER A 95 -2.77 13.94 -28.09
CA SER A 95 -2.33 13.24 -29.30
C SER A 95 -3.22 12.03 -29.62
N ILE A 96 -4.27 12.30 -30.40
CA ILE A 96 -4.51 11.66 -31.70
C ILE A 96 -4.06 10.19 -31.78
N TYR A 97 -4.94 9.27 -31.40
CA TYR A 97 -5.07 8.02 -32.15
C TYR A 97 -6.29 8.18 -33.08
N LYS A 98 -6.08 8.92 -34.18
CA LYS A 98 -6.90 8.72 -35.37
C LYS A 98 -6.47 7.36 -35.92
N THR A 99 -7.30 6.34 -35.73
CA THR A 99 -7.26 5.15 -36.55
C THR A 99 -7.59 5.56 -37.99
N ASN A 100 -6.64 5.36 -38.90
CA ASN A 100 -6.92 5.30 -40.35
C ASN A 100 -7.73 4.05 -40.66
#